data_AF-A0AAQ2JL35-F1
#
_entry.id   AF-A0AAQ2JL35-F1
#
_cell.length_a   1.000
_cell.length_b   1.000
_cell.length_c   1.000
_cell.angle_alpha   90.00
_cell.angle_beta   90.00
_cell.angle_gamma   90.00
#
_symmetry.space_group_name_H-M   'P 1'
#
loop_
_entity.id
_entity.type
_entity.pdbx_description
1 polymer ?
#
loop_
_entity_poly.entity_id
_entity_poly.type
_entity_poly.pdbx_seq_one_letter_code
_entity_poly.pdbx_strand_id
1 'polypeptide(L)' 'MYRNDTELFARANERGITIYQRSKTVWIAAGSYRDREYAVKGRTPALALALWKEATRYSGSGL' A
#
# COMPACT_ATOMS: atom_id res chain seq x y z
N MET A 1 21.05 -5.96 0.18
CA MET A 1 19.93 -6.86 0.54
C MET A 1 18.94 -6.08 1.39
N TYR A 2 17.70 -5.94 0.91
CA TYR A 2 16.66 -5.03 1.39
C TYR A 2 16.06 -5.48 2.75
N ARG A 3 16.68 -5.10 3.88
CA ARG A 3 16.14 -5.38 5.23
C ARG A 3 14.87 -4.58 5.54
N ASN A 4 14.69 -3.41 4.92
CA ASN A 4 13.58 -2.50 5.22
C ASN A 4 12.23 -2.92 4.64
N ASP A 5 12.20 -3.66 3.53
CA ASP A 5 10.93 -4.02 2.89
C ASP A 5 10.15 -5.05 3.70
N THR A 6 10.85 -5.99 4.37
CA THR A 6 10.20 -7.04 5.17
C THR A 6 9.41 -6.46 6.35
N GLU A 7 10.01 -5.50 7.07
CA GLU A 7 9.32 -4.81 8.17
C GLU A 7 8.14 -3.97 7.66
N LEU A 8 8.30 -3.32 6.49
CA LEU A 8 7.25 -2.55 5.85
C LEU A 8 6.07 -3.42 5.46
N PHE A 9 6.31 -4.61 4.90
CA PHE A 9 5.27 -5.58 4.56
C PHE A 9 4.56 -6.10 5.80
N ALA A 10 5.29 -6.44 6.86
CA ALA A 10 4.71 -6.89 8.11
C ALA A 10 3.75 -5.85 8.70
N ARG A 11 4.21 -4.59 8.82
CA ARG A 11 3.40 -3.48 9.34
C ARG A 11 2.19 -3.15 8.45
N ALA A 12 2.34 -3.26 7.14
CA ALA A 12 1.24 -3.07 6.19
C ALA A 12 0.19 -4.18 6.38
N ASN A 13 0.65 -5.44 6.49
CA ASN A 13 -0.20 -6.60 6.67
C ASN A 13 -0.98 -6.56 7.99
N GLU A 14 -0.34 -6.12 9.09
CA GLU A 14 -1.03 -5.89 10.37
C GLU A 14 -2.18 -4.87 10.28
N ARG A 15 -2.13 -3.98 9.29
CA ARG A 15 -3.17 -2.98 9.00
C ARG A 15 -4.15 -3.43 7.92
N GLY A 16 -4.10 -4.70 7.51
CA GLY A 16 -4.93 -5.24 6.44
C GLY A 16 -4.52 -4.76 5.03
N ILE A 17 -3.28 -4.31 4.86
CA ILE A 17 -2.73 -3.84 3.58
C ILE A 17 -1.76 -4.88 3.05
N THR A 18 -2.13 -5.53 1.96
CA THR A 18 -1.27 -6.47 1.22
C THR A 18 -0.45 -5.72 0.20
N ILE A 19 0.87 -5.81 0.29
CA ILE A 19 1.79 -5.26 -0.71
C ILE A 19 2.44 -6.42 -1.44
N TYR A 20 2.35 -6.42 -2.77
CA TYR A 20 2.91 -7.48 -3.59
C TYR A 20 3.49 -6.93 -4.89
N GLN A 21 4.50 -7.62 -5.41
CA GLN A 21 5.12 -7.27 -6.67
C GLN A 21 4.31 -7.87 -7.82
N ARG A 22 3.79 -7.02 -8.71
CA ARG A 22 3.11 -7.45 -9.94
C ARG A 22 4.10 -7.65 -11.10
N SER A 23 5.16 -6.86 -11.14
CA SER A 23 6.22 -6.95 -12.15
C SER A 23 7.53 -6.37 -11.62
N LYS A 24 8.63 -6.52 -12.37
CA LYS A 24 9.97 -6.05 -11.99
C LYS A 24 9.99 -4.61 -11.43
N THR A 25 9.16 -3.73 -11.99
CA THR A 25 9.06 -2.31 -11.62
C THR A 25 7.67 -1.91 -11.12
N VAL A 26 6.76 -2.86 -10.91
CA VAL A 26 5.37 -2.56 -10.51
C VAL A 26 5.04 -3.30 -9.24
N TRP A 27 4.73 -2.52 -8.21
CA TRP A 27 4.27 -2.96 -6.91
C TRP A 27 2.84 -2.50 -6.70
N ILE A 28 2.03 -3.34 -6.07
CA ILE A 28 0.64 -3.05 -5.75
C ILE A 28 0.50 -3.05 -4.23
N ALA A 29 -0.11 -2.00 -3.69
CA ALA A 29 -0.60 -1.99 -2.31
C ALA A 29 -2.13 -2.03 -2.36
N ALA A 30 -2.70 -3.09 -1.82
CA ALA A 30 -4.13 -3.34 -1.80
C ALA A 30 -4.59 -3.55 -0.35
N GLY A 31 -5.74 -3.01 0.00
CA GLY A 31 -6.29 -3.14 1.36
C GLY A 31 -7.66 -2.51 1.47
N SER A 32 -8.39 -2.93 2.49
CA SER A 32 -9.72 -2.38 2.79
C SER A 32 -9.60 -1.23 3.79
N TYR A 33 -10.33 -0.14 3.55
CA TYR A 33 -10.43 1.00 4.46
C TYR A 33 -11.83 1.60 4.39
N ARG A 34 -12.50 1.76 5.55
CA ARG A 34 -13.88 2.29 5.63
C ARG A 34 -14.84 1.62 4.63
N ASP A 35 -14.91 0.29 4.67
CA ASP A 35 -15.80 -0.54 3.82
C ASP A 35 -15.58 -0.39 2.31
N ARG A 36 -14.42 0.14 1.90
CA ARG A 36 -14.01 0.25 0.50
C ARG A 36 -12.66 -0.40 0.29
N GLU A 37 -12.52 -1.10 -0.82
CA GLU A 37 -11.26 -1.67 -1.27
C GLU A 37 -10.47 -0.62 -2.05
N TYR A 38 -9.21 -0.43 -1.66
CA TYR A 38 -8.28 0.45 -2.37
C TYR A 38 -7.11 -0.38 -2.86
N ALA A 39 -6.80 -0.24 -4.15
CA ALA A 39 -5.62 -0.83 -4.76
C ALA A 39 -4.88 0.23 -5.58
N VAL A 40 -3.62 0.47 -5.22
CA VAL A 40 -2.77 1.46 -5.90
C VAL A 40 -1.50 0.81 -6.42
N LYS A 41 -0.92 1.43 -7.45
CA LYS A 41 0.29 0.95 -8.13
C LYS A 41 1.44 1.90 -7.82
N GLY A 42 2.59 1.36 -7.43
CA GLY A 42 3.83 2.10 -7.21
C GLY A 42 5.01 1.46 -7.92
N ARG A 43 6.08 2.23 -8.13
CA ARG A 43 7.34 1.72 -8.72
C ARG A 43 8.21 0.96 -7.71
N THR A 44 7.95 1.15 -6.43
CA THR A 44 8.62 0.48 -5.30
C THR A 44 7.57 0.14 -4.24
N PRO A 45 7.84 -0.82 -3.33
CA PRO A 45 6.90 -1.21 -2.27
C PRO A 45 6.56 -0.04 -1.34
N ALA A 46 7.57 0.75 -0.94
CA ALA A 46 7.37 1.93 -0.10
C ALA A 46 6.50 3.00 -0.79
N LEU A 47 6.70 3.23 -2.09
CA LEU A 47 5.89 4.19 -2.85
C LEU A 47 4.44 3.71 -3.00
N ALA A 48 4.23 2.42 -3.27
CA ALA A 48 2.89 1.84 -3.35
C ALA A 48 2.13 2.03 -2.02
N LEU A 49 2.79 1.79 -0.88
CA LEU A 49 2.19 2.01 0.43
C LEU A 49 1.89 3.49 0.71
N ALA A 50 2.79 4.41 0.34
CA ALA A 50 2.57 5.85 0.49
C ALA A 50 1.33 6.29 -0.30
N LEU A 51 1.25 5.91 -1.58
CA LEU A 51 0.09 6.19 -2.44
C LEU A 51 -1.21 5.60 -1.89
N TRP A 52 -1.15 4.42 -1.25
CA TRP A 52 -2.34 3.79 -0.67
C TRP A 52 -2.85 4.60 0.52
N LYS A 53 -1.94 5.06 1.38
CA LYS A 53 -2.26 5.95 2.51
C LYS A 53 -2.84 7.27 2.02
N GLU A 54 -2.30 7.83 0.94
CA GLU A 54 -2.84 9.05 0.35
C GLU A 54 -4.24 8.84 -0.23
N ALA A 55 -4.47 7.75 -0.98
CA ALA A 55 -5.78 7.42 -1.56
C ALA A 55 -6.85 7.19 -0.49
N THR A 56 -6.52 6.50 0.59
CA THR A 56 -7.44 6.25 1.72
C THR A 56 -7.69 7.52 2.54
N ARG A 57 -6.68 8.39 2.70
CA ARG A 57 -6.83 9.69 3.38
C ARG A 57 -7.61 10.70 2.55
N TYR A 58 -7.43 10.71 1.23
CA TYR A 58 -8.23 11.54 0.31
C TYR A 58 -9.72 11.16 0.38
N SER A 59 -10.03 9.88 0.58
CA SER A 59 -11.41 9.44 0.82
C SER A 59 -11.94 9.77 2.24
N GLY A 60 -11.09 10.24 3.15
CA GLY A 60 -11.44 10.55 4.54
C GLY A 60 -11.45 12.05 4.88
N SER A 61 -10.96 12.90 3.99
CA SER A 61 -11.05 14.35 4.11
C SER A 61 -12.04 14.85 3.05
N GLY A 62 -13.33 14.70 3.37
CA GLY A 62 -14.41 15.29 2.59
C GLY A 62 -14.26 16.81 2.58
N LEU A 63 -14.26 17.36 1.37
CA LEU A 63 -14.93 18.63 1.09
C LEU A 63 -16.44 18.45 1.25
#